data_AF-A0A5J4K5R9-F1
#
_entry.id   AF-A0A5J4K5R9-F1
#
_cell.length_a   1.000
_cell.length_b   1.000
_cell.length_c   1.000
_cell.angle_alpha   90.00
_cell.angle_beta   90.00
_cell.angle_gamma   90.00
#
_symmetry.space_group_name_H-M   'P 1'
#
loop_
_entity.id
_entity.type
_entity.pdbx_description
1 polymer ?
#
loop_
_entity_poly.entity_id
_entity_poly.type
_entity_poly.pdbx_seq_one_letter_code
_entity_poly.pdbx_strand_id
1 'polypeptide(L)'
;MNCDELRSLLPELVDGSLSPAQQAEARAALAVCPECRREFEVARQVHAFFQVLRQREGTVPLSVNLERRVLARLHQERCSLELLDLSALALTTWLRELLHMLGAFLVPDWERNEGSASVQVEPGP
;
A
#
# COMPACT_ATOMS: atom_id res chain seq x y z
N MET A 1 4.22 -5.66 -25.21
CA MET A 1 2.93 -5.80 -24.51
C MET A 1 2.54 -4.53 -23.76
N ASN A 2 1.26 -4.12 -23.82
CA ASN A 2 0.73 -3.01 -23.01
C ASN A 2 0.32 -3.49 -21.59
N CYS A 3 0.16 -2.58 -20.63
CA CYS A 3 -0.25 -2.90 -19.25
C CYS A 3 -1.62 -3.59 -19.16
N ASP A 4 -2.61 -3.18 -19.97
CA ASP A 4 -3.94 -3.80 -19.95
C ASP A 4 -3.92 -5.23 -20.50
N GLU A 5 -3.14 -5.43 -21.56
CA GLU A 5 -2.90 -6.74 -22.15
C GLU A 5 -2.17 -7.65 -21.16
N LEU A 6 -1.14 -7.13 -20.48
CA LEU A 6 -0.45 -7.84 -19.41
C LEU A 6 -1.38 -8.18 -18.24
N ARG A 7 -2.27 -7.27 -17.81
CA ARG A 7 -3.25 -7.52 -16.74
C ARG A 7 -4.19 -8.67 -17.07
N SER A 8 -4.67 -8.74 -18.32
CA SER A 8 -5.53 -9.85 -18.74
C SER A 8 -4.83 -11.21 -18.71
N LEU A 9 -3.50 -11.23 -18.89
CA LEU A 9 -2.69 -12.44 -18.91
C LEU A 9 -2.16 -12.86 -17.52
N LEU A 10 -2.27 -12.01 -16.49
CA LEU A 10 -1.78 -12.33 -15.14
C LEU A 10 -2.36 -13.62 -14.54
N PRO A 11 -3.67 -13.91 -14.64
CA PRO A 11 -4.23 -15.15 -14.09
C PRO A 11 -3.61 -16.39 -14.74
N GLU A 12 -3.53 -16.40 -16.08
CA GLU A 12 -2.94 -17.50 -16.86
C GLU A 12 -1.43 -17.64 -16.61
N LEU A 13 -0.75 -16.53 -16.35
CA LEU A 13 0.66 -16.52 -15.97
C LEU A 13 0.89 -17.13 -14.58
N VAL A 14 -0.03 -16.90 -13.62
CA VAL A 14 0.02 -17.47 -12.27
C VAL A 14 -0.31 -18.97 -12.29
N ASP A 15 -1.32 -19.36 -13.06
CA ASP A 15 -1.73 -20.75 -13.23
C ASP A 15 -0.72 -21.57 -14.08
N GLY A 16 0.18 -20.89 -14.79
CA GLY A 16 1.19 -21.51 -15.65
C GLY A 16 0.63 -22.07 -16.97
N SER A 17 -0.57 -21.65 -17.37
CA SER A 17 -1.26 -22.12 -18.58
C SER A 17 -0.80 -21.42 -19.87
N LEU A 18 -0.05 -20.32 -19.76
CA LEU A 18 0.50 -19.60 -20.91
C LEU A 18 1.57 -20.40 -21.66
N SER A 19 1.69 -20.16 -22.97
CA SER A 19 2.79 -20.71 -23.76
C SER A 19 4.16 -20.18 -23.30
N PRO A 20 5.27 -20.90 -23.51
CA PRO A 20 6.60 -20.48 -23.06
C PRO A 20 7.02 -19.11 -23.62
N ALA A 21 6.63 -18.80 -24.86
CA ALA A 21 6.90 -17.51 -25.49
C ALA A 21 6.12 -16.38 -24.82
N GLN A 22 4.83 -16.58 -24.54
CA GLN A 22 3.99 -15.59 -23.84
C GLN A 22 4.44 -15.39 -22.39
N GLN A 23 4.89 -16.46 -21.71
CA GLN A 23 5.43 -16.33 -20.36
C GLN A 23 6.69 -15.47 -20.34
N ALA A 24 7.61 -15.67 -21.30
CA ALA A 24 8.83 -14.87 -21.39
C ALA A 24 8.52 -13.39 -21.66
N GLU A 25 7.59 -13.11 -22.58
CA GLU A 25 7.15 -11.74 -22.88
C GLU A 25 6.45 -11.09 -21.69
N ALA A 26 5.54 -11.80 -21.02
CA ALA A 26 4.84 -11.30 -19.83
C ALA A 26 5.80 -11.00 -18.68
N ARG A 27 6.79 -11.87 -18.43
CA ARG A 27 7.83 -11.64 -17.41
C ARG A 27 8.73 -10.46 -17.75
N ALA A 28 9.08 -10.27 -19.02
CA ALA A 28 9.80 -9.08 -19.46
C ALA A 28 9.00 -7.81 -19.22
N ALA A 29 7.69 -7.83 -19.51
CA ALA A 29 6.80 -6.69 -19.26
C ALA A 29 6.60 -6.40 -17.76
N LEU A 30 6.56 -7.43 -16.90
CA LEU A 30 6.51 -7.27 -15.44
C LEU A 30 7.77 -6.61 -14.86
N ALA A 31 8.93 -6.77 -15.50
CA ALA A 31 10.16 -6.11 -15.07
C ALA A 31 10.12 -4.59 -15.32
N VAL A 32 9.32 -4.16 -16.30
CA VAL A 32 9.21 -2.75 -16.72
C VAL A 32 8.12 -2.00 -15.93
N CYS A 33 7.00 -2.65 -15.62
CA CYS A 33 5.88 -2.01 -14.92
C CYS A 33 5.78 -2.46 -13.44
N PRO A 34 6.09 -1.57 -12.47
CA PRO A 34 6.04 -1.92 -11.05
C PRO A 34 4.62 -2.22 -10.54
N GLU A 35 3.60 -1.64 -11.16
CA GLU A 35 2.20 -1.85 -10.75
C GLU A 35 1.69 -3.22 -11.18
N CYS A 36 1.91 -3.60 -12.44
CA CYS A 36 1.59 -4.95 -12.92
C CYS A 36 2.35 -6.02 -12.13
N ARG A 37 3.57 -5.73 -11.67
CA ARG A 37 4.33 -6.62 -10.79
C ARG A 37 3.67 -6.82 -9.42
N ARG A 38 3.12 -5.76 -8.82
CA ARG A 38 2.39 -5.84 -7.55
C ARG A 38 1.10 -6.65 -7.69
N GLU A 39 0.37 -6.46 -8.79
CA GLU A 39 -0.84 -7.24 -9.07
C GLU A 39 -0.53 -8.72 -9.27
N PHE A 40 0.54 -9.03 -10.01
CA PHE A 40 1.00 -10.40 -10.22
C PHE A 40 1.37 -11.11 -8.92
N GLU A 41 2.13 -10.46 -8.04
CA GLU A 41 2.52 -11.05 -6.74
C GLU A 41 1.30 -11.39 -5.87
N VAL A 42 0.24 -10.60 -5.97
CA VAL A 42 -0.97 -10.84 -5.18
C VAL A 42 -1.81 -11.95 -5.76
N ALA A 43 -1.96 -11.98 -7.08
CA ALA A 43 -2.57 -13.12 -7.76
C ALA A 43 -1.82 -14.42 -7.43
N ARG A 44 -0.49 -14.39 -7.40
CA ARG A 44 0.38 -15.51 -7.02
C ARG A 44 0.18 -15.96 -5.57
N GLN A 45 0.12 -15.02 -4.61
CA GLN A 45 -0.12 -15.34 -3.20
C GLN A 45 -1.48 -16.00 -2.98
N VAL A 46 -2.52 -15.50 -3.64
CA VAL A 46 -3.88 -16.07 -3.59
C VAL A 46 -3.89 -17.49 -4.19
N HIS A 47 -3.26 -17.69 -5.34
CA HIS A 47 -3.14 -19.01 -5.95
C HIS A 47 -2.40 -20.01 -5.05
N ALA A 48 -1.28 -19.58 -4.45
CA ALA A 48 -0.53 -20.40 -3.50
C ALA A 48 -1.36 -20.78 -2.26
N PHE A 49 -2.18 -19.86 -1.76
CA PHE A 49 -3.12 -20.14 -0.67
C PHE A 49 -4.16 -21.20 -1.07
N PHE A 50 -4.75 -21.10 -2.25
CA PHE A 50 -5.69 -22.11 -2.77
C PHE A 50 -5.03 -23.47 -3.05
N GLN A 51 -3.76 -23.48 -3.46
CA GLN A 51 -2.95 -24.71 -3.56
C GLN A 51 -2.81 -25.39 -2.18
N VAL A 52 -2.42 -24.63 -1.15
CA VAL A 52 -2.28 -25.15 0.21
C VAL A 52 -3.60 -25.65 0.79
N LEU A 53 -4.70 -24.92 0.56
CA LEU A 53 -6.04 -25.36 0.97
C LEU A 53 -6.43 -26.68 0.30
N ARG A 54 -6.26 -26.83 -1.01
CA ARG A 54 -6.52 -28.09 -1.73
C ARG A 54 -5.72 -29.26 -1.16
N GLN A 55 -4.45 -29.02 -0.83
CA GLN A 55 -3.57 -30.05 -0.27
C GLN A 55 -3.99 -30.47 1.14
N ARG A 56 -4.54 -29.55 1.95
CA ARG A 56 -4.95 -29.82 3.34
C ARG A 56 -6.35 -30.42 3.46
N GLU A 57 -7.30 -29.94 2.68
CA GLU A 57 -8.72 -30.32 2.82
C GLU A 57 -9.10 -31.55 2.01
N GLY A 58 -8.23 -32.05 1.13
CA GLY A 58 -8.42 -33.32 0.43
C GLY A 58 -9.72 -33.40 -0.37
N THR A 59 -9.66 -33.15 -1.68
CA THR A 59 -10.76 -33.38 -2.66
C THR A 59 -12.13 -32.81 -2.30
N VAL A 60 -12.27 -31.91 -1.32
CA VAL A 60 -13.48 -31.07 -1.26
C VAL A 60 -13.43 -30.20 -2.51
N PRO A 61 -14.40 -30.31 -3.43
CA PRO A 61 -14.41 -29.50 -4.63
C PRO A 61 -14.71 -28.07 -4.20
N LEU A 62 -13.64 -27.31 -3.91
CA LEU A 62 -13.71 -25.85 -3.94
C LEU A 62 -14.32 -25.52 -5.29
N SER A 63 -15.48 -24.86 -5.27
CA SER A 63 -16.23 -24.57 -6.51
C SER A 63 -15.24 -23.99 -7.53
N VAL A 64 -15.23 -24.50 -8.76
CA VAL A 64 -14.26 -24.15 -9.83
C VAL A 64 -14.14 -22.62 -10.05
N ASN A 65 -15.12 -21.85 -9.59
CA ASN A 65 -15.18 -20.40 -9.68
C ASN A 65 -14.86 -19.64 -8.39
N LEU A 66 -14.51 -20.29 -7.27
CA LEU A 66 -14.21 -19.61 -6.01
C LEU A 66 -12.95 -18.77 -6.12
N GLU A 67 -11.87 -19.36 -6.64
CA GLU A 67 -10.59 -18.69 -6.85
C GLU A 67 -10.75 -17.47 -7.76
N ARG A 68 -11.43 -17.64 -8.91
CA ARG A 68 -11.74 -16.53 -9.83
C ARG A 68 -12.58 -15.43 -9.17
N ARG A 69 -13.58 -15.78 -8.35
CA ARG A 69 -14.40 -14.80 -7.63
C ARG A 69 -13.61 -14.05 -6.57
N VAL A 70 -12.73 -14.74 -5.84
CA VAL A 70 -11.87 -14.12 -4.83
C VAL A 70 -10.86 -13.18 -5.48
N LEU A 71 -10.20 -13.60 -6.57
CA LEU A 71 -9.31 -12.75 -7.35
C LEU A 71 -10.03 -11.53 -7.93
N ALA A 72 -11.22 -11.71 -8.51
CA ALA A 72 -12.04 -10.61 -9.02
C ALA A 72 -12.44 -9.62 -7.92
N ARG A 73 -12.84 -10.13 -6.73
CA ARG A 73 -13.20 -9.29 -5.59
C ARG A 73 -12.01 -8.52 -5.04
N LEU A 74 -10.84 -9.15 -4.93
CA LEU A 74 -9.60 -8.50 -4.51
C LEU A 74 -9.18 -7.38 -5.47
N HIS A 75 -9.33 -7.59 -6.77
CA HIS A 75 -9.06 -6.56 -7.78
C HIS A 75 -10.03 -5.37 -7.63
N GLN A 76 -11.31 -5.66 -7.42
CA GLN A 76 -12.33 -4.63 -7.24
C GLN A 76 -12.17 -3.85 -5.92
N GLU A 77 -11.81 -4.53 -4.82
CA GLU A 77 -11.56 -3.86 -3.54
C GLU A 77 -10.25 -3.07 -3.55
N ARG A 78 -9.23 -3.49 -4.29
CA ARG A 78 -8.00 -2.69 -4.48
C ARG A 78 -8.28 -1.35 -5.14
N CYS A 79 -9.11 -1.31 -6.18
CA CYS A 79 -9.54 -0.05 -6.77
C CYS A 79 -10.27 0.87 -5.75
N SER A 80 -11.02 0.29 -4.79
CA SER A 80 -11.66 1.07 -3.71
C SER A 80 -10.69 1.48 -2.60
N LEU A 81 -9.70 0.63 -2.29
CA LEU A 81 -8.68 0.90 -1.28
C LEU A 81 -7.71 1.97 -1.75
N GLU A 82 -7.36 2.02 -3.04
CA GLU A 82 -6.55 3.12 -3.58
C GLU A 82 -7.27 4.47 -3.48
N LEU A 83 -8.59 4.53 -3.71
CA LEU A 83 -9.39 5.74 -3.46
C LEU A 83 -9.38 6.13 -1.98
N LEU A 84 -9.49 5.15 -1.08
CA LEU A 84 -9.42 5.38 0.37
C LEU A 84 -8.01 5.83 0.79
N ASP A 85 -6.95 5.27 0.21
CA ASP A 85 -5.55 5.60 0.51
C ASP A 85 -5.22 7.03 0.06
N LEU A 86 -5.72 7.45 -1.12
CA LEU A 86 -5.67 8.84 -1.58
C LEU A 86 -6.36 9.80 -0.59
N SER A 87 -7.54 9.42 -0.08
CA SER A 87 -8.27 10.22 0.90
C SER A 87 -7.57 10.26 2.27
N ALA A 88 -6.93 9.16 2.69
CA ALA A 88 -6.19 9.05 3.94
C ALA A 88 -4.87 9.83 3.89
N LEU A 89 -4.15 9.79 2.76
CA LEU A 89 -2.96 10.61 2.53
C LEU A 89 -3.31 12.10 2.50
N ALA A 90 -4.42 12.47 1.86
CA ALA A 90 -4.92 13.85 1.93
C ALA A 90 -5.24 14.24 3.38
N LEU A 91 -6.02 13.44 4.10
CA LEU A 91 -6.41 13.70 5.50
C LEU A 91 -5.20 13.84 6.43
N THR A 92 -4.18 12.99 6.29
CA THR A 92 -2.96 13.08 7.11
C THR A 92 -2.13 14.33 6.80
N THR A 93 -2.15 14.80 5.55
CA THR A 93 -1.52 16.06 5.16
C THR A 93 -2.25 17.25 5.80
N TRP A 94 -3.59 17.29 5.68
CA TRP A 94 -4.42 18.31 6.32
C TRP A 94 -4.28 18.31 7.85
N LEU A 95 -4.24 17.14 8.48
CA LEU A 95 -4.08 17.01 9.92
C LEU A 95 -2.72 17.54 10.40
N ARG A 96 -1.65 17.26 9.65
CA ARG A 96 -0.30 17.78 9.93
C ARG A 96 -0.26 19.30 9.86
N GLU A 97 -0.89 19.87 8.84
CA GLU A 97 -0.92 21.32 8.61
C GLU A 97 -1.72 22.03 9.71
N LEU A 98 -2.84 21.44 10.14
CA LEU A 98 -3.62 21.89 11.29
C LEU A 98 -2.78 21.86 12.58
N LEU A 99 -2.07 20.76 12.86
CA LEU A 99 -1.18 20.62 14.01
C LEU A 99 -0.05 21.65 13.99
N HIS A 100 0.50 21.96 12.82
CA HIS A 100 1.54 22.97 12.68
C HIS A 100 1.01 24.38 12.96
N MET A 101 -0.19 24.71 12.47
CA MET A 101 -0.87 25.98 12.75
C MET A 101 -1.23 26.12 14.23
N LEU A 102 -1.73 25.05 14.86
CA LEU A 102 -2.01 25.02 16.30
C LEU A 102 -0.72 25.10 17.13
N GLY A 103 0.35 24.44 16.69
CA GLY A 103 1.67 24.52 17.33
C GLY A 103 2.23 25.94 17.30
N ALA A 104 2.13 26.64 16.16
CA ALA A 104 2.52 28.04 16.05
C ALA A 104 1.67 28.97 16.94
N PHE A 105 0.43 28.59 17.26
CA PHE A 105 -0.46 29.32 18.16
C PHE A 105 -0.22 29.01 19.64
N LEU A 106 0.31 27.82 19.94
CA LEU A 106 0.52 27.32 21.30
C LEU A 106 1.95 27.51 21.81
N VAL A 107 2.91 27.97 21.00
CA VAL A 107 4.19 28.49 21.50
C VAL A 107 3.89 29.80 22.23
N PRO A 108 3.93 29.84 23.57
CA PRO A 108 3.65 31.05 24.31
C PRO A 108 4.93 31.90 24.35
N ASP A 109 4.78 33.22 24.21
CA ASP A 109 5.84 34.25 24.16
C ASP A 109 6.73 34.38 25.44
N TRP A 110 6.71 33.38 26.33
CA TRP A 110 7.30 33.47 27.67
C TRP A 110 8.82 33.26 27.73
N GLU A 111 9.46 32.70 26.70
CA GLU A 111 10.93 32.57 26.66
C GLU A 111 11.69 33.90 26.45
N ARG A 112 11.00 35.03 26.21
CA ARG A 112 11.66 36.32 25.95
C ARG A 112 12.08 37.09 27.22
N ASN A 113 11.70 36.65 28.42
CA ASN A 113 11.80 37.48 29.63
C ASN A 113 12.64 36.91 30.80
N GLU A 114 13.62 36.03 30.52
CA GLU A 114 14.56 35.54 31.55
C GLU A 114 15.96 36.19 31.47
N GLY A 115 16.14 37.23 30.64
CA GLY A 115 17.45 37.85 30.39
C GLY A 115 17.79 39.13 31.19
N SER A 116 16.90 39.68 32.02
CA SER A 116 17.07 41.06 32.57
C SER A 116 17.05 41.21 34.09
N ALA A 117 17.06 40.11 34.86
CA ALA A 117 17.13 40.18 36.33
C ALA A 117 18.53 39.78 36.86
N SER A 118 19.57 40.49 36.43
CA SER A 118 20.86 40.46 37.15
C SER A 118 20.70 41.25 38.46
N VAL A 119 20.40 40.52 39.55
CA VAL A 119 20.40 41.02 40.93
C VAL A 119 21.77 41.63 41.25
N GLN A 120 21.80 42.93 41.49
CA GLN A 120 22.93 43.62 42.10
C GLN A 120 22.98 43.27 43.59
N VAL A 121 24.08 42.69 44.05
CA VAL A 121 24.39 42.53 45.47
C VAL A 121 25.38 43.64 45.84
N GLU A 122 24.92 44.62 46.61
CA GLU A 122 25.78 45.64 47.21
C GLU A 122 26.67 45.04 48.32
N PRO A 123 27.93 45.48 48.49
CA PRO A 123 28.75 45.10 49.62
C PRO A 123 28.48 46.04 50.81
N GLY A 124 27.96 45.49 51.91
CA GLY A 124 27.85 46.20 53.19
C GLY A 124 29.20 46.27 53.94
N PRO A 125 29.44 47.33 54.73
CA PRO A 125 30.73 47.67 55.33
C PRO A 125 31.20 46.74 56.48
#